data_AF-A0A6C0GDL9-F1
#
_entry.id   AF-A0A6C0GDL9-F1
#
_cell.length_a   1.000
_cell.length_b   1.000
_cell.length_c   1.000
_cell.angle_alpha   90.00
_cell.angle_beta   90.00
_cell.angle_gamma   90.00
#
_symmetry.space_group_name_H-M   'P 1'
#
loop_
_entity.id
_entity.type
_entity.pdbx_description
1 polymer ?
#
loop_
_entity_poly.entity_id
_entity_poly.type
_entity_poly.pdbx_seq_one_letter_code
_entity_poly.pdbx_strand_id
1 'polypeptide(L)'
;MATKLKLLFGNEIFQRSCYAIALVTWSIINLSGNNLQSLQYTSSIGLSYFWLYLIPALLLAAQVLRNNLIFWIIIAGSVLAYTLYALLVTWYDISDRIGDPIKPLVFDSTIFLLLFFSMLLLLNGVLWLLKPKRVI
;
A
#
# COMPACT_ATOMS: atom_id res chain seq x y z
N MET A 1 -10.47 8.16 28.75
CA MET A 1 -10.78 8.28 27.30
C MET A 1 -9.93 7.33 26.45
N ALA A 2 -8.62 7.24 26.68
CA ALA A 2 -7.70 6.34 25.96
C ALA A 2 -8.08 4.84 26.02
N THR A 3 -8.62 4.36 27.14
CA THR A 3 -9.00 2.95 27.33
C THR A 3 -10.19 2.51 26.48
N LYS A 4 -11.20 3.39 26.30
CA LYS A 4 -12.37 3.11 25.44
C LYS A 4 -11.99 3.08 23.96
N LEU A 5 -11.11 3.99 23.51
CA LEU A 5 -10.60 4.00 22.14
C LEU A 5 -9.82 2.72 21.84
N LYS A 6 -8.90 2.30 22.72
CA LYS A 6 -8.18 1.01 22.56
C LYS A 6 -9.12 -0.19 22.46
N LEU A 7 -10.21 -0.20 23.22
CA LEU A 7 -11.19 -1.28 23.20
C LEU A 7 -11.97 -1.33 21.88
N LEU A 8 -12.28 -0.16 21.31
CA LEU A 8 -13.02 -0.02 20.06
C LEU A 8 -12.13 -0.34 18.84
N PHE A 9 -10.90 0.19 18.81
CA PHE A 9 -9.92 -0.07 17.76
C PHE A 9 -9.30 -1.46 17.84
N GLY A 10 -9.34 -2.09 19.01
CA GLY A 10 -8.95 -3.48 19.24
C GLY A 10 -9.97 -4.50 18.76
N ASN A 11 -11.19 -4.07 18.46
CA ASN A 11 -12.26 -4.93 18.00
C ASN A 11 -12.00 -5.39 16.57
N GLU A 12 -11.95 -6.71 16.38
CA GLU A 12 -11.69 -7.33 15.09
C GLU A 12 -12.70 -6.89 14.01
N ILE A 13 -13.97 -6.70 14.38
CA ILE A 13 -15.02 -6.24 13.47
C ILE A 13 -14.71 -4.83 12.96
N PHE A 14 -14.31 -3.92 13.86
CA PHE A 14 -13.95 -2.56 13.49
C PHE A 14 -12.74 -2.53 12.55
N GLN A 15 -11.69 -3.29 12.88
CA GLN A 15 -10.49 -3.38 12.03
C GLN A 15 -10.84 -3.91 10.62
N ARG A 16 -11.67 -4.97 10.54
CA ARG A 16 -12.14 -5.52 9.26
C ARG A 16 -12.96 -4.51 8.46
N SER A 17 -13.80 -3.71 9.11
CA SER A 17 -14.52 -2.62 8.45
C SER A 17 -13.59 -1.55 7.90
N CYS A 18 -12.52 -1.18 8.62
CA CYS A 18 -11.50 -0.27 8.10
C CYS A 18 -10.81 -0.82 6.85
N TYR A 19 -10.44 -2.11 6.84
CA TYR A 19 -9.88 -2.75 5.65
C TYR A 19 -10.87 -2.84 4.50
N ALA A 20 -12.17 -3.03 4.79
CA ALA A 20 -13.20 -3.06 3.76
C ALA A 20 -13.36 -1.68 3.11
N ILE A 21 -13.36 -0.62 3.91
CA ILE A 21 -13.36 0.76 3.40
C ILE A 21 -12.10 1.02 2.56
N ALA A 22 -10.91 0.61 3.04
CA ALA A 22 -9.66 0.76 2.31
C ALA A 22 -9.69 0.00 0.96
N LEU A 23 -10.25 -1.22 0.93
CA LEU A 23 -10.41 -2.03 -0.28
C LEU A 23 -11.35 -1.37 -1.28
N VAL A 24 -12.49 -0.85 -0.82
CA VAL A 24 -13.46 -0.15 -1.68
C VAL A 24 -12.82 1.12 -2.25
N THR A 25 -12.16 1.92 -1.42
CA THR A 25 -11.45 3.13 -1.87
C THR A 25 -10.36 2.79 -2.88
N TRP A 26 -9.55 1.76 -2.63
CA TRP A 26 -8.53 1.28 -3.57
C TRP A 26 -9.14 0.87 -4.92
N SER A 27 -10.25 0.13 -4.87
CA SER A 27 -10.97 -0.33 -6.05
C SER A 27 -11.54 0.84 -6.83
N ILE A 28 -12.17 1.82 -6.16
CA ILE A 28 -12.71 3.01 -6.82
C ILE A 28 -11.57 3.80 -7.47
N ILE A 29 -10.47 4.08 -6.77
CA ILE A 29 -9.38 4.90 -7.31
C ILE A 29 -8.72 4.23 -8.53
N ASN A 30 -8.48 2.91 -8.46
CA ASN A 30 -7.65 2.22 -9.47
C ASN A 30 -8.46 1.48 -10.54
N LEU A 31 -9.73 1.13 -10.29
CA LEU A 31 -10.58 0.43 -11.25
C LEU A 31 -11.67 1.32 -11.86
N SER A 32 -11.77 2.60 -11.48
CA SER A 32 -12.69 3.54 -12.15
C SER A 32 -12.04 4.26 -13.33
N GLY A 33 -12.85 4.53 -14.36
CA GLY A 33 -12.44 5.32 -15.54
C GLY A 33 -11.45 4.61 -16.48
N ASN A 34 -10.57 5.39 -17.10
CA ASN A 34 -9.58 4.92 -18.07
C ASN A 34 -8.38 4.16 -17.44
N ASN A 35 -8.33 4.04 -16.11
CA ASN A 35 -7.27 3.32 -15.40
C ASN A 35 -7.28 1.81 -15.66
N LEU A 36 -8.39 1.26 -16.16
CA LEU A 36 -8.40 -0.13 -16.64
C LEU A 36 -7.46 -0.35 -17.84
N GLN A 37 -7.23 0.67 -18.66
CA GLN A 37 -6.24 0.59 -19.72
C GLN A 37 -4.82 0.60 -19.16
N SER A 38 -4.58 1.30 -18.04
CA SER A 38 -3.26 1.36 -17.41
C SER A 38 -2.75 -0.01 -16.95
N LEU A 39 -3.65 -0.96 -16.64
CA LEU A 39 -3.32 -2.36 -16.30
C LEU A 39 -2.49 -3.08 -17.36
N GLN A 40 -2.62 -2.69 -18.63
CA GLN A 40 -1.88 -3.30 -19.75
C GLN A 40 -0.44 -2.77 -19.87
N TYR A 41 -0.12 -1.69 -19.16
CA TYR A 41 1.18 -1.03 -19.25
C TYR A 41 2.10 -1.43 -18.09
N THR A 42 3.37 -1.10 -18.28
CA THR A 42 4.42 -1.24 -17.28
C THR A 42 4.72 0.13 -16.69
N SER A 43 4.86 0.20 -15.38
CA SER A 43 5.25 1.42 -14.68
C SER A 43 6.64 1.90 -15.06
N SER A 44 6.93 3.16 -14.74
CA SER A 44 8.27 3.75 -14.95
C SER A 44 9.39 3.00 -14.23
N ILE A 45 9.06 2.18 -13.23
CA ILE A 45 9.99 1.32 -12.48
C ILE A 45 10.03 -0.13 -13.00
N GLY A 46 9.47 -0.41 -14.18
CA GLY A 46 9.54 -1.73 -14.82
C GLY A 46 8.55 -2.78 -14.28
N LEU A 47 7.66 -2.40 -13.36
CA LEU A 47 6.65 -3.30 -12.80
C LEU A 47 5.29 -3.13 -13.49
N SER A 48 4.64 -4.23 -13.86
CA SER A 48 3.31 -4.18 -14.48
C SER A 48 2.27 -3.59 -13.51
N TYR A 49 1.49 -2.62 -13.99
CA TYR A 49 0.39 -2.01 -13.22
C TYR A 49 -0.65 -3.04 -12.77
N PHE A 50 -0.83 -4.12 -13.54
CA PHE A 50 -1.70 -5.23 -13.15
C PHE A 50 -1.33 -5.81 -11.78
N TRP A 51 -0.05 -6.17 -11.58
CA TRP A 51 0.41 -6.74 -10.30
C TRP A 51 0.42 -5.71 -9.18
N LEU A 52 0.79 -4.47 -9.52
CA LEU A 52 0.82 -3.35 -8.59
C LEU A 52 -0.57 -3.03 -8.01
N TYR A 53 -1.64 -3.22 -8.78
CA TYR A 53 -3.02 -3.03 -8.31
C TYR A 53 -3.61 -4.28 -7.67
N LEU A 54 -3.31 -5.47 -8.21
CA LEU A 54 -3.88 -6.73 -7.77
C LEU A 54 -3.37 -7.16 -6.39
N ILE A 55 -2.06 -7.11 -6.15
CA ILE A 55 -1.46 -7.60 -4.89
C ILE A 55 -2.02 -6.85 -3.67
N PRO A 56 -2.08 -5.51 -3.64
CA PRO A 56 -2.68 -4.78 -2.51
C PRO A 56 -4.16 -5.08 -2.33
N ALA A 57 -4.91 -5.21 -3.43
CA ALA A 57 -6.33 -5.56 -3.37
C ALA A 57 -6.55 -6.93 -2.72
N LEU A 58 -5.77 -7.93 -3.11
CA LEU A 58 -5.83 -9.28 -2.52
C LEU A 58 -5.45 -9.27 -1.04
N LEU A 59 -4.41 -8.52 -0.65
CA LEU A 59 -4.00 -8.43 0.74
C LEU A 59 -5.03 -7.71 1.62
N LEU A 60 -5.63 -6.62 1.10
CA LEU A 60 -6.75 -5.94 1.75
C LEU A 60 -7.96 -6.87 1.89
N ALA A 61 -8.33 -7.59 0.83
CA ALA A 61 -9.41 -8.57 0.87
C ALA A 61 -9.14 -9.69 1.89
N ALA A 62 -7.90 -10.20 1.94
CA ALA A 62 -7.49 -11.19 2.93
C ALA A 62 -7.67 -10.66 4.38
N GLN A 63 -7.33 -9.40 4.65
CA GLN A 63 -7.54 -8.77 5.96
C GLN A 63 -9.03 -8.55 6.28
N VAL A 64 -9.86 -8.25 5.28
CA VAL A 64 -11.32 -8.18 5.43
C VAL A 64 -11.90 -9.55 5.79
N LEU A 65 -11.40 -10.63 5.19
CA LEU A 65 -11.84 -11.99 5.49
C LEU A 65 -11.34 -12.47 6.84
N ARG A 66 -10.05 -12.26 7.12
CA ARG A 66 -9.39 -12.73 8.33
C ARG A 66 -8.26 -11.80 8.75
N ASN A 67 -8.50 -11.07 9.83
CA ASN A 67 -7.55 -10.12 10.38
C ASN A 67 -6.42 -10.84 11.16
N ASN A 68 -5.39 -11.30 10.46
CA ASN A 68 -4.33 -12.15 11.00
C ASN A 68 -2.94 -11.50 10.91
N LEU A 69 -2.15 -11.63 11.99
CA LEU A 69 -0.79 -11.09 12.12
C LEU A 69 0.13 -11.45 10.93
N ILE A 70 -0.08 -12.60 10.29
CA ILE A 70 0.69 -12.98 9.09
C ILE A 70 0.41 -12.02 7.93
N PHE A 71 -0.87 -11.73 7.62
CA PHE A 71 -1.22 -10.78 6.55
C PHE A 71 -0.75 -9.36 6.85
N TRP A 72 -0.72 -9.02 8.14
CA TRP A 72 -0.13 -7.79 8.64
C TRP A 72 1.35 -7.66 8.30
N ILE A 73 2.14 -8.70 8.59
CA ILE A 73 3.57 -8.76 8.27
C ILE A 73 3.76 -8.75 6.76
N ILE A 74 2.95 -9.49 6.00
CA ILE A 74 3.03 -9.53 4.53
C ILE A 74 2.77 -8.15 3.95
N ILE A 75 1.70 -7.45 4.35
CA ILE A 75 1.42 -6.10 3.85
C ILE A 75 2.58 -5.16 4.18
N ALA A 76 3.06 -5.16 5.43
CA ALA A 76 4.15 -4.31 5.84
C ALA A 76 5.44 -4.61 5.06
N GLY A 77 5.78 -5.88 4.88
CA GLY A 77 6.93 -6.32 4.11
C GLY A 77 6.82 -5.98 2.62
N SER A 78 5.65 -6.16 2.02
CA SER A 78 5.38 -5.79 0.62
C SER A 78 5.49 -4.29 0.40
N VAL A 79 4.94 -3.47 1.30
CA VAL A 79 5.12 -2.01 1.26
C VAL A 79 6.60 -1.66 1.34
N LEU A 80 7.30 -2.19 2.34
CA LEU A 80 8.71 -1.87 2.56
C LEU A 80 9.57 -2.25 1.36
N ALA A 81 9.38 -3.46 0.83
CA ALA A 81 10.10 -3.95 -0.35
C ALA A 81 9.83 -3.06 -1.57
N TYR A 82 8.57 -2.69 -1.80
CA TYR A 82 8.20 -1.79 -2.89
C TYR A 82 8.84 -0.40 -2.74
N THR A 83 8.76 0.19 -1.54
CA THR A 83 9.37 1.49 -1.24
C THR A 83 10.88 1.47 -1.44
N LEU A 84 11.56 0.43 -0.94
CA LEU A 84 13.01 0.26 -1.13
C LEU A 84 13.37 0.09 -2.60
N TYR A 85 12.61 -0.73 -3.34
CA TYR A 85 12.83 -0.92 -4.77
C TYR A 85 12.63 0.38 -5.55
N ALA A 86 11.55 1.11 -5.29
CA ALA A 86 11.28 2.40 -5.94
C ALA A 86 12.37 3.43 -5.64
N LEU A 87 12.86 3.49 -4.38
CA LEU A 87 13.98 4.35 -4.01
C LEU A 87 15.27 3.97 -4.74
N LEU A 88 15.58 2.68 -4.85
CA LEU A 88 16.77 2.20 -5.57
C LEU A 88 16.71 2.54 -7.05
N VAL A 89 15.58 2.31 -7.72
CA VAL A 89 15.40 2.65 -9.13
C VAL A 89 15.47 4.16 -9.35
N THR A 90 14.83 4.95 -8.48
CA THR A 90 14.89 6.41 -8.56
C THR A 90 16.31 6.92 -8.33
N TRP A 91 17.04 6.34 -7.37
CA TRP A 91 18.44 6.68 -7.11
C TRP A 91 19.33 6.35 -8.31
N TYR A 92 19.15 5.17 -8.92
CA TYR A 92 19.89 4.77 -10.11
C TYR A 92 19.62 5.74 -11.27
N ASP A 93 18.35 6.06 -11.52
CA ASP A 93 17.93 7.00 -12.57
C ASP A 93 18.47 8.42 -12.31
N ILE A 94 18.48 8.89 -11.06
CA ILE A 94 19.14 10.16 -10.69
C ILE A 94 20.64 10.08 -10.97
N SER A 95 21.31 9.01 -10.55
CA SER A 95 22.76 8.86 -10.69
C SER A 95 23.22 8.78 -12.14
N ASP A 96 22.45 8.12 -13.01
CA ASP A 96 22.68 8.03 -14.45
C ASP A 96 22.48 9.38 -15.16
N ARG A 97 21.68 10.27 -14.55
CA ARG A 97 21.41 11.63 -15.03
C ARG A 97 22.39 12.68 -14.49
N ILE A 98 23.29 12.34 -13.54
CA ILE A 98 24.35 13.24 -13.09
C ILE A 98 25.35 13.41 -14.25
N GLY A 99 25.06 14.35 -15.14
CA GLY A 99 25.87 14.65 -16.33
C GLY A 99 25.06 14.95 -17.60
N ASP A 100 23.76 14.67 -17.63
CA ASP A 100 22.95 14.77 -18.86
C ASP A 100 21.66 15.60 -18.63
N PRO A 101 21.64 16.89 -19.00
CA PRO A 101 20.58 17.84 -18.62
C PRO A 101 19.25 17.67 -19.36
N ILE A 102 19.10 16.67 -20.23
CA ILE A 102 18.01 16.59 -21.22
C ILE A 102 16.86 15.67 -20.77
N LYS A 103 17.03 14.84 -19.73
CA LYS A 103 15.98 13.90 -19.29
C LYS A 103 15.12 14.48 -18.14
N PRO A 104 13.86 14.88 -18.38
CA PRO A 104 12.96 15.33 -17.32
C PRO A 104 12.63 14.19 -16.36
N LEU A 105 12.54 14.49 -15.07
CA LEU A 105 12.08 13.54 -14.05
C LEU A 105 10.57 13.35 -14.24
N VAL A 106 10.16 12.21 -14.80
CA VAL A 106 8.74 11.91 -15.04
C VAL A 106 8.13 11.40 -13.74
N PHE A 107 7.42 12.28 -13.04
CA PHE A 107 6.61 11.94 -11.89
C PHE A 107 5.31 11.30 -12.35
N ASP A 108 5.32 9.98 -12.50
CA ASP A 108 4.15 9.20 -12.92
C ASP A 108 3.36 8.65 -11.71
N SER A 109 2.25 8.00 -12.02
CA SER A 109 1.40 7.11 -11.19
C SER A 109 2.14 6.23 -10.17
N THR A 110 3.44 5.98 -10.35
CA THR A 110 4.37 5.38 -9.37
C THR A 110 4.39 6.13 -8.03
N ILE A 111 4.36 7.46 -8.00
CA ILE A 111 4.31 8.25 -6.75
C ILE A 111 2.98 8.03 -6.03
N PHE A 112 1.87 8.07 -6.76
CA PHE A 112 0.55 7.81 -6.18
C PHE A 112 0.49 6.43 -5.54
N LEU A 113 1.10 5.44 -6.18
CA LEU A 113 1.26 4.11 -5.63
C LEU A 113 2.06 4.13 -4.31
N LEU A 114 3.20 4.81 -4.30
CA LEU A 114 4.11 4.90 -3.16
C LEU A 114 3.45 5.62 -1.97
N LEU A 115 2.68 6.68 -2.24
CA LEU A 115 1.85 7.39 -1.26
C LEU A 115 0.77 6.47 -0.68
N PHE A 116 0.08 5.72 -1.53
CA PHE A 116 -0.96 4.80 -1.07
C PHE A 116 -0.39 3.67 -0.22
N PHE A 117 0.71 3.04 -0.65
CA PHE A 117 1.41 2.02 0.12
C PHE A 117 1.90 2.57 1.47
N SER A 118 2.42 3.79 1.50
CA SER A 118 2.82 4.46 2.75
C SER A 118 1.63 4.72 3.68
N MET A 119 0.49 5.15 3.14
CA MET A 119 -0.75 5.34 3.89
C MET A 119 -1.29 4.00 4.43
N LEU A 120 -1.23 2.94 3.63
CA LEU A 120 -1.55 1.57 4.06
C LEU A 120 -0.67 1.11 5.21
N LEU A 121 0.63 1.40 5.15
CA LEU A 121 1.58 1.06 6.21
C LEU A 121 1.31 1.83 7.51
N LEU A 122 0.96 3.12 7.43
CA LEU A 122 0.54 3.90 8.59
C LEU A 122 -0.77 3.38 9.18
N LEU A 123 -1.78 3.15 8.33
CA LEU A 123 -3.07 2.58 8.75
C LEU A 123 -2.87 1.23 9.43
N ASN A 124 -2.04 0.37 8.85
CA ASN A 124 -1.60 -0.86 9.50
C ASN A 124 -0.93 -0.51 10.83
N GLY A 125 0.20 0.19 10.86
CA GLY A 125 0.96 0.44 12.09
C GLY A 125 0.08 0.94 13.26
N VAL A 126 -0.84 1.86 12.97
CA VAL A 126 -1.83 2.35 13.94
C VAL A 126 -2.77 1.24 14.42
N LEU A 127 -3.41 0.50 13.50
CA LEU A 127 -4.33 -0.58 13.86
C LEU A 127 -3.62 -1.74 14.61
N TRP A 128 -2.31 -1.96 14.38
CA TRP A 128 -1.51 -2.98 15.06
C TRP A 128 -1.18 -2.56 16.50
N LEU A 129 -0.73 -1.32 16.70
CA LEU A 129 -0.46 -0.75 18.02
C LEU A 129 -1.72 -0.66 18.90
N LEU A 130 -2.88 -0.55 18.27
CA LEU A 130 -4.18 -0.51 18.94
C LEU A 130 -4.78 -1.90 19.21
N LYS A 131 -4.23 -2.97 18.62
CA LYS A 131 -4.67 -4.33 18.91
C LYS A 131 -4.36 -4.62 20.39
N PRO A 132 -5.33 -5.09 21.19
CA PRO A 132 -5.06 -5.46 22.57
C PRO A 132 -4.01 -6.57 22.55
N LYS A 133 -2.92 -6.38 23.29
CA LYS A 133 -1.96 -7.45 23.57
C LYS A 133 -2.79 -8.56 24.20
N ARG A 134 -3.12 -9.59 23.43
CA ARG A 134 -3.60 -10.84 24.03
C ARG A 134 -2.43 -11.31 24.88
N VAL A 135 -2.62 -11.24 26.20
CA VAL A 135 -1.84 -12.05 27.12
C VAL A 135 -2.11 -13.47 26.65
N ILE A 136 -1.07 -14.12 26.14
CA ILE A 136 -1.10 -15.53 25.74
C ILE A 136 -1.43 -16.34 26.99
#